data_AF-A0A1H8XA85-F1
#
_entry.id   AF-A0A1H8XA85-F1
#
_cell.length_a   1.000
_cell.length_b   1.000
_cell.length_c   1.000
_cell.angle_alpha   90.00
_cell.angle_beta   90.00
_cell.angle_gamma   90.00
#
_symmetry.space_group_name_H-M   'P 1'
#
loop_
_entity.id
_entity.type
_entity.pdbx_description
1 polymer ?
#
loop_
_entity_poly.entity_id
_entity_poly.type
_entity_poly.pdbx_seq_one_letter_code
_entity_poly.pdbx_strand_id
1 'polypeptide(L)' 'MGYLKNFGINYQSLTELSEAELIALVNKMSRNDLIEWLSWNDPNGIYHDEPSLKELGGIMSLEEGQEILLRQVRESRVLA' A
#
# COMPACT_ATOMS: atom_id res chain seq x y z
N MET A 1 -12.89 -8.01 -0.67
CA MET A 1 -13.65 -6.80 -1.05
C MET A 1 -12.98 -5.65 -0.35
N GLY A 2 -12.25 -4.83 -1.10
CA GLY A 2 -11.24 -3.98 -0.50
C GLY A 2 -11.74 -2.79 0.28
N TYR A 3 -11.02 -2.49 1.36
CA TYR A 3 -11.31 -1.37 2.24
C TYR A 3 -11.44 -0.05 1.48
N LEU A 4 -10.65 0.17 0.43
CA LEU A 4 -10.72 1.38 -0.41
C LEU A 4 -12.00 1.47 -1.26
N LYS A 5 -12.61 0.33 -1.65
CA LYS A 5 -13.94 0.34 -2.28
C LYS A 5 -15.04 0.86 -1.34
N ASN A 6 -14.92 0.63 -0.04
CA ASN A 6 -15.90 1.09 0.94
C ASN A 6 -15.84 2.62 1.17
N PHE A 7 -14.74 3.27 0.79
CA PHE A 7 -14.58 4.73 0.86
C PHE A 7 -14.74 5.43 -0.51
N GLY A 8 -15.07 4.69 -1.57
CA GLY A 8 -15.18 5.25 -2.92
C GLY A 8 -13.84 5.74 -3.50
N ILE A 9 -12.72 5.33 -2.93
CA ILE A 9 -11.38 5.74 -3.37
C ILE A 9 -10.93 4.77 -4.48
N ASN A 10 -10.63 5.33 -5.65
CA ASN A 10 -9.97 4.59 -6.71
C ASN A 10 -8.50 4.42 -6.32
N TYR A 11 -7.97 3.19 -6.38
CA TYR A 11 -6.56 2.89 -6.08
C TYR A 11 -5.57 3.80 -6.83
N GLN A 12 -5.95 4.26 -8.03
CA GLN A 12 -5.17 5.17 -8.89
C GLN A 12 -5.11 6.61 -8.37
N SER A 13 -6.06 7.06 -7.54
CA SER A 13 -6.10 8.45 -7.10
C SER A 13 -5.09 8.77 -5.99
N LEU A 14 -4.38 7.77 -5.45
CA LEU A 14 -3.36 8.01 -4.41
C LEU A 14 -2.19 8.87 -4.92
N THR A 15 -1.84 8.75 -6.20
CA THR A 15 -0.80 9.59 -6.82
C THR A 15 -1.23 11.05 -6.97
N GLU A 16 -2.54 11.31 -7.00
CA GLU A 16 -3.15 12.64 -7.19
C GLU A 16 -3.34 13.41 -5.87
N LEU A 17 -3.35 12.73 -4.72
CA LEU A 17 -3.49 13.36 -3.41
C LEU A 17 -2.33 14.32 -3.10
N SER A 18 -2.58 15.38 -2.34
CA SER A 18 -1.47 16.15 -1.75
C SER A 18 -0.66 15.28 -0.77
N GLU A 19 0.58 15.68 -0.48
CA GLU A 19 1.45 14.91 0.42
C GLU A 19 0.82 14.74 1.81
N ALA A 20 0.18 15.78 2.34
CA ALA A 20 -0.46 15.74 3.65
C ALA A 20 -1.68 14.80 3.66
N GLU A 21 -2.49 14.81 2.60
CA GLU A 21 -3.65 13.93 2.47
C GLU A 21 -3.24 12.47 2.31
N LEU A 22 -2.21 12.21 1.50
CA LEU A 22 -1.65 10.87 1.33
C LEU A 22 -1.18 10.30 2.67
N ILE A 23 -0.35 11.04 3.41
CA ILE A 23 0.16 10.60 4.71
C ILE A 23 -1.00 10.37 5.69
N ALA A 24 -1.97 11.27 5.75
CA ALA A 24 -3.12 11.14 6.64
C ALA A 24 -4.01 9.93 6.30
N LEU A 25 -4.13 9.57 5.01
CA LEU A 25 -4.85 8.39 4.55
C LEU A 25 -4.09 7.11 4.92
N VAL A 26 -2.81 7.03 4.56
CA VAL A 26 -1.95 5.85 4.80
C VAL A 26 -1.84 5.54 6.29
N ASN A 27 -1.74 6.56 7.13
CA ASN A 27 -1.70 6.39 8.59
C ASN A 27 -3.00 5.81 9.19
N LYS A 28 -4.12 5.85 8.45
CA LYS A 28 -5.41 5.27 8.87
C LYS A 28 -5.64 3.88 8.30
N MET A 29 -4.84 3.43 7.33
CA MET A 29 -4.96 2.11 6.73
C MET A 29 -4.52 1.04 7.73
N SER A 30 -5.27 -0.05 7.78
CA SER A 30 -4.83 -1.26 8.46
C SER A 30 -3.78 -1.99 7.61
N ARG A 31 -3.05 -2.92 8.24
CA ARG A 31 -2.07 -3.77 7.56
C ARG A 31 -2.68 -4.53 6.37
N ASN A 32 -3.93 -4.99 6.50
CA ASN A 32 -4.62 -5.69 5.42
C ASN A 32 -4.93 -4.75 4.25
N ASP A 33 -5.27 -3.49 4.52
CA ASP A 33 -5.55 -2.50 3.47
C ASP A 33 -4.27 -2.16 2.69
N LEU A 34 -3.15 -2.08 3.40
CA LEU A 34 -1.83 -1.87 2.81
C LEU A 34 -1.44 -3.06 1.92
N ILE A 35 -1.59 -4.29 2.43
CA ILE A 35 -1.32 -5.51 1.65
C ILE A 35 -2.18 -5.54 0.38
N GLU A 36 -3.46 -5.18 0.47
CA GLU A 36 -4.33 -5.18 -0.70
C GLU A 36 -3.91 -4.15 -1.76
N TRP A 37 -3.58 -2.92 -1.34
CA TRP A 37 -3.11 -1.88 -2.25
C TRP A 37 -1.76 -2.28 -2.88
N LEU A 38 -0.82 -2.76 -2.07
CA LEU A 38 0.52 -3.16 -2.52
C LEU A 38 0.46 -4.33 -3.50
N SER A 39 -0.34 -5.36 -3.22
CA SER A 39 -0.54 -6.49 -4.13
C SER A 39 -1.25 -6.10 -5.43
N TRP A 40 -2.08 -5.05 -5.41
CA TRP A 40 -2.70 -4.51 -6.62
C TRP A 40 -1.71 -3.68 -7.45
N ASN A 41 -0.89 -2.86 -6.80
CA ASN A 41 0.07 -1.96 -7.45
C ASN A 41 1.29 -2.72 -8.01
N ASP A 42 1.77 -3.71 -7.27
CA ASP A 42 2.86 -4.61 -7.66
C ASP A 42 2.40 -6.07 -7.54
N PRO A 43 1.84 -6.65 -8.63
CA PRO A 43 1.35 -8.03 -8.63
C PRO A 43 2.42 -9.09 -8.38
N ASN A 44 3.71 -8.74 -8.48
CA ASN A 44 4.82 -9.65 -8.22
C ASN A 44 5.35 -9.53 -6.78
N GLY A 45 4.88 -8.55 -6.02
CA GLY A 45 5.35 -8.31 -4.65
C GLY A 45 4.81 -9.33 -3.65
N ILE A 46 5.61 -9.60 -2.61
CA ILE A 46 5.34 -10.61 -1.58
C ILE A 46 4.91 -9.90 -0.29
N TYR A 47 3.62 -9.57 -0.19
CA TYR A 47 3.07 -8.80 0.93
C TYR A 47 2.21 -9.62 1.91
N HIS A 48 1.63 -10.74 1.44
CA HIS A 48 0.81 -11.61 2.28
C HIS A 48 1.66 -12.46 3.23
N ASP A 49 1.15 -12.69 4.45
CA ASP A 49 1.88 -13.37 5.53
C ASP A 49 2.46 -14.73 5.15
N GLU A 50 1.67 -15.62 4.53
CA GLU A 50 2.11 -16.98 4.20
C GLU A 50 3.24 -16.99 3.14
N PRO A 51 3.11 -16.30 1.99
CA PRO A 51 4.22 -16.11 1.06
C PRO A 51 5.43 -15.41 1.71
N SER A 52 5.21 -14.37 2.52
CA SER A 52 6.28 -13.59 3.14
C SER A 52 7.08 -14.44 4.15
N LEU A 53 6.41 -15.22 5.00
CA LEU A 53 7.07 -16.15 5.93
C LEU A 53 7.87 -17.22 5.19
N LYS A 54 7.35 -17.72 4.07
CA LYS A 54 7.99 -18.79 3.30
C LYS A 54 9.22 -18.32 2.52
N GLU A 55 9.14 -17.14 1.91
CA GLU A 55 10.17 -16.65 0.98
C GLU A 55 11.14 -15.66 1.64
N LEU A 56 10.68 -14.87 2.62
CA LEU A 56 11.45 -13.79 3.26
C LEU A 56 11.74 -14.05 4.75
N GLY A 57 11.11 -15.05 5.37
CA GLY A 57 11.35 -15.42 6.77
C GLY A 57 10.71 -14.50 7.80
N GLY A 58 9.76 -13.65 7.40
CA GLY A 58 9.06 -12.72 8.28
C GLY A 58 7.72 -12.29 7.69
N ILE A 59 6.95 -11.49 8.43
CA ILE A 59 5.75 -10.82 7.92
C ILE A 59 6.00 -9.32 7.89
N MET A 60 5.39 -8.65 6.92
CA MET A 60 5.39 -7.19 6.86
C MET A 60 4.63 -6.62 8.07
N SER A 61 5.26 -5.69 8.79
CA SER A 61 4.65 -4.88 9.84
C SER A 61 3.74 -3.78 9.27
N LEU A 62 3.02 -3.07 10.15
CA LEU A 62 2.18 -1.95 9.72
C LEU A 62 3.04 -0.81 9.17
N GLU A 63 4.09 -0.46 9.90
CA GLU A 63 5.00 0.64 9.61
C GLU A 63 5.75 0.40 8.30
N GLU A 64 6.25 -0.82 8.08
CA GLU A 64 6.88 -1.20 6.81
C GLU A 64 5.91 -1.08 5.64
N GLY A 65 4.66 -1.54 5.80
CA GLY A 65 3.65 -1.42 4.75
C GLY A 65 3.34 0.04 4.39
N GLN A 66 3.29 0.93 5.40
CA GLN A 66 3.09 2.36 5.19
C GLN A 66 4.27 2.97 4.44
N GLU A 67 5.50 2.63 4.82
CA GLU A 67 6.71 3.13 4.16
C GLU A 67 6.79 2.68 2.69
N ILE A 68 6.56 1.39 2.43
CA ILE A 68 6.61 0.83 1.07
C ILE A 68 5.56 1.51 0.17
N LEU A 69 4.33 1.67 0.65
CA LEU A 69 3.26 2.32 -0.10
C LEU A 69 3.63 3.78 -0.41
N LEU A 70 4.03 4.56 0.60
CA LEU A 70 4.44 5.95 0.40
C LEU A 70 5.58 6.08 -0.61
N ARG A 71 6.57 5.16 -0.54
CA ARG A 71 7.67 5.12 -1.51
C ARG A 71 7.16 4.85 -2.93
N GLN A 72 6.37 3.82 -3.14
CA GLN A 72 5.85 3.46 -4.48
C GLN A 72 4.98 4.57 -5.09
N VAL A 73 4.14 5.23 -4.29
CA VAL A 73 3.35 6.38 -4.77
C VAL A 73 4.25 7.55 -5.18
N ARG A 74 5.26 7.89 -4.37
CA ARG A 74 6.22 8.96 -4.69
C ARG A 74 7.04 8.67 -5.94
N GLU A 75 7.52 7.43 -6.10
CA GLU A 75 8.23 6.99 -7.29
C GLU A 75 7.34 7.10 -8.54
N SER A 76 6.07 6.69 -8.43
CA SER A 76 5.10 6.79 -9.52
C SER A 76 4.84 8.23 -9.97
N ARG A 77 4.86 9.20 -9.05
CA ARG A 77 4.71 10.64 -9.36
C ARG A 77 5.89 11.22 -10.15
N VAL A 78 7.10 10.68 -9.97
CA VAL A 78 8.31 11.17 -10.66
C VAL A 78 8.39 10.64 -12.10
N LEU A 79 7.77 9.48 -12.36
CA LEU A 79 7.78 8.80 -13.66
C LEU A 79 6.60 9.20 -14.57
N ALA A 80 5.65 9.98 -14.06
CA ALA A 80 4.46 10.47 -14.78
C ALA A 80 4.68 11.88 -15.36
#